data_AF-A0A833YKL0-F1
#
_entry.id   AF-A0A833YKL0-F1
#
_cell.length_a   1.000
_cell.length_b   1.000
_cell.length_c   1.000
_cell.angle_alpha   90.00
_cell.angle_beta   90.00
_cell.angle_gamma   90.00
#
_symmetry.space_group_name_H-M   'P 1'
#
loop_
_entity.id
_entity.type
_entity.pdbx_description
1 polymer ?
#
loop_
_entity_poly.entity_id
_entity_poly.type
_entity_poly.pdbx_seq_one_letter_code
_entity_poly.pdbx_strand_id
1 'polypeptide(L)'
;MARVLKAATVVVASASVGALFPRLQAPVPVVRALSTLQSPPQVARAVWSLGRLNHVAIAVPDLDKARAFYRDVLGAQVSEAVPLPDHGVSVVFVNLRNTKMELLHPLGSNSPISGFLQKNKAGGMHHVCIEVFPLLECLLLLISCSQNVLFF
;
A
#
# COMPACT_ATOMS: atom_id res chain seq x y z
N MET A 1 13.89 20.20 36.65
CA MET A 1 13.60 21.16 35.56
C MET A 1 12.17 20.92 35.09
N ALA A 2 11.22 21.75 35.51
CA ALA A 2 9.83 21.69 35.06
C ALA A 2 9.33 23.13 34.93
N ARG A 3 9.08 23.57 33.69
CA ARG A 3 8.50 24.88 33.36
C ARG A 3 6.98 24.72 33.31
N VAL A 4 6.28 25.40 34.20
CA VAL A 4 4.82 25.57 34.16
C VAL A 4 4.52 26.94 33.54
N LEU A 5 3.92 26.95 32.35
CA LEU A 5 3.45 28.15 31.65
C LEU A 5 2.03 28.49 32.12
N LYS A 6 1.85 29.74 32.59
CA LYS A 6 0.56 30.35 32.93
C LYS A 6 -0.22 30.66 31.65
N ALA A 7 -1.49 30.25 31.58
CA ALA A 7 -2.46 30.74 30.62
C ALA A 7 -3.15 31.99 31.19
N ALA A 8 -3.14 33.09 30.43
CA ALA A 8 -3.91 34.30 30.73
C ALA A 8 -5.15 34.34 29.83
N THR A 9 -6.32 34.33 30.45
CA THR A 9 -7.61 34.59 29.80
C THR A 9 -7.79 36.10 29.69
N VAL A 10 -8.13 36.60 28.50
CA VAL A 10 -8.55 37.99 28.29
C VAL A 10 -9.99 37.97 27.77
N VAL A 11 -10.89 38.45 28.62
CA VAL A 11 -12.26 38.86 28.28
C VAL A 11 -12.18 40.30 27.79
N VAL A 12 -12.80 40.63 26.66
CA VAL A 12 -13.13 42.02 26.34
C VAL A 12 -14.58 42.11 25.87
N ALA A 13 -15.27 43.05 26.51
CA ALA A 13 -16.69 43.33 26.43
C ALA A 13 -17.10 44.07 25.14
N SER A 14 -18.41 44.02 24.89
CA SER A 14 -19.13 44.72 23.84
C SER A 14 -19.09 46.24 23.99
N ALA A 15 -19.08 46.96 22.87
CA ALA A 15 -19.72 48.26 22.76
C ALA A 15 -20.24 48.48 21.34
N SER A 16 -21.53 48.82 21.26
CA SER A 16 -22.28 49.21 20.08
C SER A 16 -21.98 50.65 19.66
N VAL A 17 -21.82 50.90 18.36
CA VAL A 17 -22.05 52.23 17.77
C VAL A 17 -22.72 52.05 16.41
N GLY A 18 -23.93 52.58 16.28
CA GLY A 18 -24.64 52.66 15.01
C GLY A 18 -24.05 53.76 14.13
N ALA A 19 -23.94 53.48 12.83
CA ALA A 19 -23.71 54.49 11.81
C ALA A 19 -24.54 54.14 10.57
N LEU A 20 -25.38 55.08 10.21
CA LEU A 20 -26.33 55.09 9.11
C LEU A 20 -25.58 55.35 7.80
N PHE A 21 -25.58 54.41 6.85
CA PHE A 21 -25.00 54.60 5.51
C PHE A 21 -26.06 54.41 4.42
N PRO A 22 -26.20 55.35 3.47
CA PRO A 22 -27.22 55.27 2.43
C PRO A 22 -26.84 54.24 1.36
N ARG A 23 -27.83 53.44 0.96
CA ARG A 23 -27.78 52.44 -0.11
C ARG A 23 -27.51 53.12 -1.45
N LEU A 24 -26.33 52.90 -2.04
CA LEU A 24 -26.10 53.06 -3.47
C LEU A 24 -26.15 51.67 -4.11
N GLN A 25 -27.25 51.37 -4.81
CA GLN A 25 -27.37 50.20 -5.66
C GLN A 25 -26.63 50.46 -6.98
N ALA A 26 -25.51 49.76 -7.20
CA ALA A 26 -24.95 49.62 -8.54
C ALA A 26 -25.54 48.35 -9.19
N PRO A 27 -25.85 48.37 -10.50
CA PRO A 27 -26.34 47.18 -11.19
C PRO A 27 -25.22 46.15 -11.31
N VAL A 28 -25.45 44.95 -10.78
CA VAL A 28 -24.56 43.80 -10.96
C VAL A 28 -24.65 43.36 -12.43
N PRO A 29 -23.54 43.25 -13.18
CA PRO A 29 -23.61 42.72 -14.53
C PRO A 29 -23.98 41.24 -14.45
N VAL A 30 -25.12 40.87 -15.06
CA VAL A 30 -25.50 39.47 -15.25
C VAL A 30 -24.59 38.91 -16.34
N VAL A 31 -23.45 38.34 -15.93
CA VAL A 31 -22.62 37.55 -16.82
C VAL A 31 -23.30 36.19 -16.98
N ARG A 32 -23.92 35.98 -18.14
CA ARG A 32 -24.52 34.70 -18.51
C ARG A 32 -23.37 33.70 -18.72
N ALA A 33 -23.02 32.97 -17.67
CA ALA A 33 -22.04 31.91 -17.75
C ALA A 33 -22.56 30.86 -18.75
N LEU A 34 -21.94 30.81 -19.93
CA LEU A 34 -22.12 29.70 -20.85
C LEU A 34 -21.54 28.48 -20.14
N SER A 35 -22.40 27.68 -19.51
CA SER A 35 -22.03 26.41 -18.93
C SER A 35 -21.67 25.49 -20.10
N THR A 36 -20.40 25.51 -20.49
CA THR A 36 -19.81 24.36 -21.13
C THR A 36 -19.94 23.22 -20.13
N LEU A 37 -20.86 22.29 -20.41
CA LEU A 37 -20.82 20.97 -19.80
C LEU A 37 -19.51 20.32 -20.27
N GLN A 38 -18.42 20.66 -19.60
CA GLN A 38 -17.20 19.89 -19.69
C GLN A 38 -17.51 18.56 -19.03
N SER A 39 -17.82 17.57 -19.86
CA SER A 39 -17.71 16.18 -19.46
C SER A 39 -16.34 16.00 -18.79
N PRO A 40 -16.27 15.32 -17.62
CA PRO A 40 -15.00 15.11 -16.95
C PRO A 40 -14.00 14.51 -17.94
N PRO A 41 -12.71 14.88 -17.86
CA PRO A 41 -11.70 14.31 -18.71
C PRO A 41 -11.83 12.79 -18.60
N GLN A 42 -12.11 12.13 -19.73
CA GLN A 42 -12.07 10.68 -19.76
C GLN A 42 -10.65 10.32 -19.35
N VAL A 43 -10.49 9.82 -18.12
CA VAL A 43 -9.23 9.27 -17.64
C VAL A 43 -8.80 8.30 -18.72
N ALA A 44 -7.70 8.62 -19.40
CA ALA A 44 -7.17 7.80 -20.47
C ALA A 44 -7.22 6.35 -20.00
N ARG A 45 -7.91 5.51 -20.77
CA ARG A 45 -8.15 4.11 -20.42
C ARG A 45 -6.81 3.53 -19.96
N ALA A 46 -6.72 3.08 -18.72
CA ALA A 46 -5.46 2.52 -18.22
C ALA A 46 -5.06 1.39 -19.17
N VAL A 47 -3.90 1.53 -19.81
CA VAL A 47 -3.36 0.56 -20.78
C VAL A 47 -2.91 -0.73 -20.08
N TRP A 48 -3.07 -0.78 -18.76
CA TRP A 48 -2.82 -1.89 -17.86
C TRP A 48 -3.96 -2.04 -16.86
N SER A 49 -4.04 -3.22 -16.24
CA SER A 49 -5.02 -3.58 -15.23
C SER A 49 -4.35 -4.33 -14.08
N LEU A 50 -4.83 -4.08 -12.86
CA LEU A 50 -4.53 -4.91 -11.70
C LEU A 50 -5.36 -6.19 -11.77
N GLY A 51 -4.69 -7.32 -11.62
CA GLY A 51 -5.26 -8.66 -11.56
C GLY A 51 -5.50 -9.13 -10.13
N ARG A 52 -5.52 -10.44 -9.96
CA ARG A 52 -5.74 -11.09 -8.66
C ARG A 52 -4.48 -11.06 -7.80
N LEU A 53 -4.68 -11.31 -6.50
CA LEU A 53 -3.59 -11.67 -5.59
C LEU A 53 -3.04 -13.05 -5.99
N ASN A 54 -1.80 -13.08 -6.45
CA ASN A 54 -1.12 -14.32 -6.81
C ASN A 54 -0.73 -15.12 -5.57
N HIS A 55 -0.02 -14.47 -4.65
CA HIS A 55 0.37 -15.07 -3.38
C HIS A 55 0.69 -14.04 -2.28
N VAL A 56 0.73 -14.53 -1.04
CA VAL A 56 1.35 -13.86 0.11
C VAL A 56 2.59 -14.63 0.52
N ALA A 57 3.74 -13.95 0.51
CA ALA A 57 5.00 -14.56 0.92
C ALA A 57 5.24 -14.37 2.42
N ILE A 58 5.60 -15.45 3.11
CA ILE A 58 5.92 -15.47 4.53
C ILE A 58 7.31 -16.04 4.72
N ALA A 59 8.21 -15.22 5.26
CA ALA A 59 9.52 -15.70 5.65
C ALA A 59 9.40 -16.48 6.98
N VAL A 60 9.89 -17.71 7.00
CA VAL A 60 9.80 -18.61 8.15
C VAL A 60 11.19 -19.04 8.62
N PRO A 61 11.44 -19.13 9.95
CA PRO A 61 12.74 -19.53 10.47
C PRO A 61 13.01 -21.04 10.34
N ASP A 62 11.96 -21.85 10.11
CA ASP A 62 12.04 -23.29 9.95
C ASP A 62 10.95 -23.73 8.97
N LEU A 63 11.37 -24.14 7.77
CA LEU A 63 10.46 -24.44 6.67
C LEU A 63 9.63 -25.69 6.95
N ASP A 64 10.23 -26.72 7.56
CA ASP A 64 9.58 -27.99 7.84
C ASP A 64 8.53 -27.84 8.96
N LYS A 65 8.85 -27.10 10.02
CA LYS A 65 7.87 -26.80 11.08
C LYS A 65 6.70 -25.98 10.54
N ALA A 66 6.97 -24.96 9.73
CA ALA A 66 5.91 -24.13 9.15
C ALA A 66 5.03 -24.96 8.21
N ARG A 67 5.64 -25.76 7.33
CA ARG A 67 4.94 -26.70 6.45
C ARG A 67 4.03 -27.65 7.22
N ALA A 68 4.57 -28.31 8.26
CA ALA A 68 3.81 -29.23 9.10
C ALA A 68 2.64 -28.53 9.81
N PHE A 69 2.84 -27.30 10.29
CA PHE A 69 1.76 -26.53 10.90
C PHE A 69 0.58 -26.31 9.93
N TYR A 70 0.84 -25.82 8.71
CA TYR A 70 -0.23 -25.59 7.74
C TYR A 70 -0.89 -26.90 7.28
N ARG A 71 -0.12 -27.99 7.12
CA ARG A 71 -0.63 -29.29 6.68
C ARG A 71 -1.40 -30.02 7.78
N ASP A 72 -0.79 -30.20 8.93
CA ASP A 72 -1.24 -31.13 9.97
C ASP A 72 -2.16 -30.46 11.01
N VAL A 73 -1.91 -29.18 11.33
CA VAL A 73 -2.72 -28.45 12.32
C VAL A 73 -3.89 -27.74 11.65
N LEU A 74 -3.63 -27.07 10.52
CA LEU A 74 -4.66 -26.30 9.81
C LEU A 74 -5.34 -27.07 8.66
N GLY A 75 -4.85 -28.27 8.32
CA GLY A 75 -5.48 -29.12 7.30
C GLY A 75 -5.40 -28.59 5.87
N ALA A 76 -4.44 -27.70 5.57
CA ALA A 76 -4.27 -27.14 4.23
C ALA A 76 -3.57 -28.13 3.29
N GLN A 77 -3.80 -27.97 1.99
CA GLN A 77 -3.01 -28.68 0.97
C GLN A 77 -1.65 -27.97 0.83
N VAL A 78 -0.57 -28.68 1.14
CA VAL A 78 0.79 -28.12 1.16
C VAL A 78 1.73 -28.95 0.29
N SER A 79 2.55 -28.29 -0.52
CA SER A 79 3.55 -28.96 -1.38
C SER A 79 4.74 -29.51 -0.58
N GLU A 80 5.60 -30.27 -1.27
CA GLU A 80 6.99 -30.47 -0.83
C GLU A 80 7.79 -29.16 -0.91
N ALA A 81 8.93 -29.11 -0.20
CA ALA A 81 9.86 -28.01 -0.29
C ALA A 81 10.61 -28.06 -1.64
N VAL A 82 10.66 -26.92 -2.33
CA VAL A 82 11.36 -26.76 -3.61
C VAL A 82 12.53 -25.79 -3.39
N PRO A 83 13.78 -26.23 -3.58
CA PRO A 83 14.92 -25.34 -3.54
C PRO A 83 14.94 -24.46 -4.81
N LEU A 84 15.14 -23.16 -4.64
CA LEU A 84 15.32 -22.19 -5.72
C LEU A 84 16.66 -21.45 -5.54
N PRO A 85 17.79 -22.06 -5.94
CA PRO A 85 19.13 -21.52 -5.71
C PRO A 85 19.33 -20.12 -6.31
N ASP A 86 18.79 -19.86 -7.51
CA ASP A 86 18.92 -18.57 -8.20
C ASP A 86 18.24 -17.42 -7.45
N HIS A 87 17.22 -17.74 -6.66
CA HIS A 87 16.50 -16.79 -5.81
C HIS A 87 17.01 -16.80 -4.34
N GLY A 88 17.94 -17.69 -4.02
CA GLY A 88 18.48 -17.85 -2.67
C GLY A 88 17.43 -18.25 -1.63
N VAL A 89 16.38 -18.97 -2.01
CA VAL A 89 15.32 -19.41 -1.10
C VAL A 89 14.89 -20.86 -1.37
N SER A 90 14.41 -21.53 -0.34
CA SER A 90 13.57 -22.72 -0.47
C SER A 90 12.13 -22.33 -0.21
N VAL A 91 11.22 -22.79 -1.06
CA VAL A 91 9.80 -22.44 -1.01
C VAL A 91 8.92 -23.67 -0.74
N VAL A 92 7.88 -23.47 0.07
CA VAL A 92 6.74 -24.40 0.19
C VAL A 92 5.47 -23.64 -0.16
N PHE A 93 4.63 -24.24 -1.00
CA PHE A 93 3.36 -23.68 -1.41
C PHE A 93 2.23 -24.23 -0.54
N VAL A 94 1.51 -23.34 0.13
CA VAL A 94 0.23 -23.64 0.77
C VAL A 94 -0.87 -23.21 -0.20
N ASN A 95 -1.59 -24.19 -0.73
CA ASN A 95 -2.65 -23.93 -1.71
C ASN A 95 -3.94 -23.55 -0.99
N LEU A 96 -4.36 -22.30 -1.15
CA LEU A 96 -5.68 -21.85 -0.74
C LEU A 96 -6.58 -21.79 -1.98
N ARG A 97 -7.87 -22.03 -1.81
CA ARG A 97 -8.80 -22.13 -2.96
C ARG A 97 -8.77 -20.90 -3.87
N ASN A 98 -8.50 -19.72 -3.32
CA ASN A 98 -8.52 -18.44 -4.00
C ASN A 98 -7.12 -17.87 -4.33
N THR A 99 -6.06 -18.31 -3.64
CA THR A 99 -4.70 -17.77 -3.77
C THR A 99 -3.69 -18.72 -3.14
N LYS A 100 -2.40 -18.38 -3.10
CA LYS A 100 -1.37 -19.21 -2.46
C LYS A 100 -0.69 -18.46 -1.32
N MET A 101 -0.16 -19.21 -0.38
CA MET A 101 0.87 -18.70 0.53
C MET A 101 2.19 -19.36 0.17
N GLU A 102 3.23 -18.55 0.07
CA GLU A 102 4.60 -19.02 -0.18
C GLU A 102 5.39 -18.91 1.10
N LEU A 103 5.72 -20.05 1.69
CA LEU A 103 6.58 -20.11 2.86
C LEU A 103 8.03 -20.13 2.38
N LEU A 104 8.79 -19.11 2.74
CA LEU A 104 10.16 -18.92 2.26
C LEU A 104 11.15 -19.11 3.40
N HIS A 105 12.20 -19.89 3.14
CA HIS A 105 13.35 -20.02 4.04
C HIS A 105 14.64 -19.74 3.27
N PRO A 106 15.64 -19.08 3.87
CA PRO A 106 16.92 -18.82 3.22
C PRO A 106 17.57 -20.08 2.65
N LEU A 107 18.10 -19.97 1.45
CA LEU A 107 18.95 -20.98 0.84
C LEU A 107 20.29 -20.33 0.45
N GLY A 108 21.38 -20.86 0.99
CA GLY A 108 22.71 -20.28 0.83
C GLY A 108 22.98 -19.06 1.72
N SER A 109 24.22 -18.56 1.69
CA SER A 109 24.68 -17.48 2.58
C SER A 109 24.15 -16.09 2.18
N ASN A 110 23.79 -15.90 0.92
CA ASN A 110 23.44 -14.59 0.34
C ASN A 110 21.94 -14.45 0.05
N SER A 111 21.10 -15.18 0.79
CA SER A 111 19.65 -15.11 0.60
C SER A 111 19.12 -13.69 0.82
N PRO A 112 18.23 -13.18 -0.06
CA PRO A 112 17.67 -11.83 0.07
C PRO A 112 16.83 -11.65 1.34
N ILE A 113 16.29 -12.74 1.90
CA ILE A 113 15.41 -12.70 3.08
C ILE A 113 16.17 -12.93 4.41
N SER A 114 17.47 -13.22 4.37
CA SER A 114 18.29 -13.45 5.58
C SER A 114 18.23 -12.27 6.55
N GLY A 115 18.38 -11.05 6.04
CA GLY A 115 18.30 -9.83 6.86
C GLY A 115 16.91 -9.61 7.48
N PHE A 116 15.86 -10.05 6.79
CA PHE A 116 14.49 -9.99 7.33
C PHE A 116 14.33 -10.92 8.53
N LEU A 117 14.79 -12.17 8.45
CA LEU A 117 14.70 -13.13 9.56
C LEU A 117 15.64 -12.81 10.73
N GLN A 118 16.75 -12.13 10.49
CA GLN A 118 17.60 -11.61 11.58
C GLN A 118 16.86 -10.59 12.44
N LYS A 119 16.06 -9.71 11.81
CA LYS A 119 15.23 -8.72 12.49
C LYS A 119 13.96 -9.36 13.08
N ASN A 120 13.35 -10.29 12.34
CA ASN A 120 12.10 -10.95 12.69
C ASN A 120 12.35 -12.44 12.96
N LYS A 121 12.91 -12.75 14.15
CA LYS A 121 13.39 -14.09 14.50
C LYS A 121 12.29 -15.17 14.47
N ALA A 122 11.04 -14.79 14.67
CA ALA A 122 9.88 -15.70 14.61
C ALA A 122 9.31 -15.86 13.19
N GLY A 123 9.87 -15.17 12.18
CA GLY A 123 9.30 -15.05 10.85
C GLY A 123 8.27 -13.91 10.74
N GLY A 124 7.62 -13.84 9.59
CA GLY A 124 6.58 -12.83 9.32
C GLY A 124 6.20 -12.72 7.84
N MET A 125 5.12 -11.99 7.57
CA MET A 125 4.75 -11.64 6.18
C MET A 125 5.83 -10.77 5.56
N HIS A 126 6.32 -11.18 4.39
CA HIS A 126 7.43 -10.52 3.71
C HIS A 126 6.96 -9.62 2.57
N HIS A 127 6.08 -10.12 1.71
CA HIS A 127 5.52 -9.35 0.60
C HIS A 127 4.21 -9.96 0.08
N VAL A 128 3.52 -9.21 -0.76
CA VAL A 128 2.34 -9.67 -1.52
C VAL A 128 2.63 -9.54 -3.01
N CYS A 129 2.21 -10.53 -3.79
CA CYS A 129 2.37 -10.51 -5.24
C CYS A 129 0.99 -10.34 -5.89
N ILE A 130 0.83 -9.28 -6.68
CA ILE A 130 -0.40 -8.97 -7.40
C ILE A 130 -0.11 -9.08 -8.89
N GLU A 131 -0.97 -9.80 -9.61
CA GLU A 131 -0.85 -9.93 -11.05
C GLU A 131 -1.15 -8.59 -11.73
N VAL A 132 -0.45 -8.29 -12.81
CA VAL A 132 -0.69 -7.11 -13.64
C VAL A 132 -0.68 -7.50 -15.11
N PHE A 133 -1.51 -6.84 -15.91
CA PHE A 133 -1.52 -7.06 -17.35
C PHE A 133 -1.81 -5.77 -18.12
N PRO A 134 -1.02 -5.42 -19.15
CA PRO A 134 0.26 -6.02 -19.52
C PRO A 134 1.40 -5.46 -18.65
N LEU A 135 2.41 -6.30 -18.38
CA LEU A 135 3.48 -5.98 -17.43
C LEU A 135 4.31 -4.76 -17.87
N LEU A 136 4.62 -4.66 -19.16
CA LEU A 136 5.52 -3.62 -19.69
C LEU A 136 4.90 -2.23 -19.57
N GLU A 137 3.61 -2.09 -19.86
CA GLU A 137 2.86 -0.84 -19.79
C GLU A 137 2.68 -0.39 -18.34
N CYS A 138 2.43 -1.33 -17.43
CA CYS A 138 2.38 -1.05 -16.00
C CYS A 138 3.75 -0.56 -15.49
N LEU A 139 4.83 -1.24 -15.89
CA LEU A 139 6.19 -0.89 -15.55
C LEU A 139 6.58 0.51 -16.05
N LEU A 140 6.33 0.81 -17.32
CA LEU A 140 6.62 2.13 -17.92
C LEU A 140 5.90 3.25 -17.16
N LEU A 141 4.63 3.02 -16.77
CA LEU A 141 3.89 3.98 -15.97
C LEU A 141 4.53 4.17 -14.58
N LEU A 142 4.87 3.10 -13.86
CA LEU A 142 5.48 3.22 -12.53
C LEU A 142 6.81 3.99 -12.56
N ILE A 143 7.63 3.77 -13.59
CA ILE A 143 8.87 4.52 -13.82
C ILE A 143 8.55 6.00 -14.10
N SER A 144 7.56 6.29 -14.95
CA SER A 144 7.16 7.66 -15.28
C SER A 144 6.60 8.44 -14.08
N CYS A 145 5.97 7.75 -13.13
CA CYS A 145 5.43 8.31 -11.90
C CYS A 145 6.48 8.47 -10.78
N SER A 146 7.77 8.27 -11.09
CA SER A 146 8.87 8.33 -10.14
C SER A 146 8.64 7.47 -8.89
N GLN A 147 7.95 6.34 -9.03
CA GLN A 147 7.80 5.39 -7.94
C GLN A 147 9.12 4.61 -7.78
N ASN A 148 9.59 4.49 -6.54
CA ASN A 148 10.73 3.63 -6.22
C ASN A 148 10.29 2.16 -6.32
N VAL A 149 10.40 1.61 -7.53
CA VAL A 149 10.12 0.19 -7.79
C VAL A 149 11.39 -0.60 -7.62
N LEU A 150 11.34 -1.61 -6.75
CA LEU A 150 12.40 -2.60 -6.59
C LEU A 150 11.97 -3.86 -7.34
N PHE A 151 12.80 -4.29 -8.30
CA PHE A 151 12.57 -5.52 -9.07
C PHE A 151 13.23 -6.69 -8.33
N PHE A 152 12.44 -7.73 -8.07
CA PHE A 152 12.86 -8.99 -7.46
C PHE A 152 12.71 -10.12 -8.45
#